data_AF-A0A0M2RYG6-F1
#
_entry.id   AF-A0A0M2RYG6-F1
#
_cell.length_a   1.000
_cell.length_b   1.000
_cell.length_c   1.000
_cell.angle_alpha   90.00
_cell.angle_beta   90.00
_cell.angle_gamma   90.00
#
_symmetry.space_group_name_H-M   'P 1'
#
loop_
_entity.id
_entity.type
_entity.pdbx_description
1 polymer ?
#
loop_
_entity_poly.entity_id
_entity_poly.type
_entity_poly.pdbx_seq_one_letter_code
_entity_poly.pdbx_strand_id
1 'polypeptide(L)'
;MTDRNRHLLLRDQIDWHWTHQVRDRLNGLTDDEYFWEPVPDCWNVRPRGTGTAPVQGGQGAMTIDFAMPQPEPPPFTAIAWRLGHVIVGVLAVRNAAHFGRAPTDYQSFAYAPTAAAALAQLDAEYAAWRSGVESLDETGLARPCGPAEGPYADLPMAALVLHINRELIHHLAEVCLLRDLYLHTHRQTRREAS
;
A
#
# COMPACT_ATOMS: atom_id res chain seq x y z
N MET A 1 1.99 12.98 29.66
CA MET A 1 2.69 12.06 28.73
C MET A 1 3.99 12.76 28.35
N THR A 2 5.15 12.14 28.58
CA THR A 2 6.45 12.72 28.17
C THR A 2 6.60 12.62 26.65
N ASP A 3 7.43 13.49 26.06
CA ASP A 3 7.62 13.55 24.61
C ASP A 3 8.06 12.20 24.01
N ARG A 4 9.02 11.52 24.66
CA ARG A 4 9.45 10.14 24.30
C ARG A 4 8.30 9.13 24.21
N ASN A 5 7.20 9.33 24.96
CA ASN A 5 6.05 8.43 24.89
C ASN A 5 5.20 8.68 23.63
N ARG A 6 5.18 9.89 23.07
CA ARG A 6 4.41 10.20 21.85
C ARG A 6 5.04 9.55 20.61
N HIS A 7 6.36 9.65 20.45
CA HIS A 7 7.09 8.97 19.37
C HIS A 7 6.88 7.45 19.40
N LEU A 8 6.90 6.87 20.60
CA LEU A 8 6.64 5.44 20.79
C LEU A 8 5.20 5.07 20.38
N LEU A 9 4.18 5.82 20.78
CA LEU A 9 2.78 5.51 20.44
C LEU A 9 2.50 5.60 18.93
N LEU A 10 3.13 6.55 18.23
CA LEU A 10 3.00 6.68 16.77
C LEU A 10 3.54 5.45 16.04
N ARG A 11 4.70 4.95 16.48
CA ARG A 11 5.35 3.77 15.91
C ARG A 11 4.63 2.47 16.30
N ASP A 12 4.30 2.35 17.57
CA ASP A 12 3.68 1.15 18.14
C ASP A 12 2.37 0.80 17.44
N GLN A 13 1.56 1.80 17.09
CA GLN A 13 0.30 1.57 16.38
C GLN A 13 0.49 0.76 15.09
N ILE A 14 1.45 1.16 14.25
CA ILE A 14 1.66 0.48 12.97
C ILE A 14 2.48 -0.79 13.12
N ASP A 15 3.52 -0.79 13.98
CA ASP A 15 4.35 -1.98 14.21
C ASP A 15 3.53 -3.13 14.80
N TRP A 16 2.61 -2.82 15.73
CA TRP A 16 1.72 -3.81 16.31
C TRP A 16 0.74 -4.34 15.27
N HIS A 17 0.08 -3.47 14.50
CA HIS A 17 -0.85 -3.87 13.43
C HIS A 17 -0.15 -4.73 12.37
N TRP A 18 1.02 -4.31 11.91
CA TRP A 18 1.83 -5.04 10.93
C TRP A 18 2.16 -6.45 11.43
N THR A 19 2.71 -6.55 12.64
CA THR A 19 3.20 -7.82 13.21
C THR A 19 2.07 -8.78 13.56
N HIS A 20 0.98 -8.28 14.15
CA HIS A 20 -0.06 -9.14 14.73
C HIS A 20 -1.27 -9.34 13.83
N GLN A 21 -1.53 -8.43 12.89
CA GLN A 21 -2.75 -8.45 12.09
C GLN A 21 -2.51 -8.60 10.59
N VAL A 22 -1.33 -8.28 10.06
CA VAL A 22 -1.13 -8.25 8.60
C VAL A 22 -0.12 -9.27 8.13
N ARG A 23 1.15 -9.16 8.53
CA ARG A 23 2.24 -9.75 7.74
C ARG A 23 2.16 -11.26 7.63
N ASP A 24 1.81 -11.94 8.71
CA ASP A 24 1.62 -13.39 8.72
C ASP A 24 0.42 -13.82 7.90
N ARG A 25 -0.64 -12.99 7.86
CA ARG A 25 -1.82 -13.23 7.01
C ARG A 25 -1.56 -13.02 5.54
N LEU A 26 -0.39 -12.56 5.12
CA LEU A 26 0.02 -12.47 3.72
C LEU A 26 0.98 -13.62 3.32
N ASN A 27 1.43 -14.44 4.27
CA ASN A 27 2.29 -15.58 3.96
C ASN A 27 1.57 -16.58 3.04
N GLY A 28 2.25 -17.00 1.97
CA GLY A 28 1.71 -17.91 0.97
C GLY A 28 0.63 -17.32 0.07
N LEU A 29 0.52 -15.98 -0.04
CA LEU A 29 -0.32 -15.34 -1.05
C LEU A 29 0.13 -15.80 -2.44
N THR A 30 -0.76 -16.47 -3.17
CA THR A 30 -0.50 -16.97 -4.53
C THR A 30 -0.75 -15.91 -5.59
N ASP A 31 -0.22 -16.12 -6.80
CA ASP A 31 -0.50 -15.24 -7.94
C ASP A 31 -2.00 -15.27 -8.32
N ASP A 32 -2.66 -16.42 -8.16
CA ASP A 32 -4.11 -16.56 -8.36
C ASP A 32 -4.89 -15.65 -7.39
N GLU A 33 -4.53 -15.65 -6.10
CA GLU A 33 -5.12 -14.75 -5.09
C GLU A 33 -4.82 -13.28 -5.41
N TYR A 34 -3.57 -12.97 -5.75
CA TYR A 34 -3.08 -11.62 -5.98
C TYR A 34 -3.81 -10.92 -7.13
N PHE A 35 -3.99 -11.63 -8.25
CA PHE A 35 -4.68 -11.11 -9.43
C PHE A 35 -6.19 -11.36 -9.46
N TRP A 36 -6.75 -12.04 -8.45
CA TRP A 36 -8.18 -12.36 -8.42
C TRP A 36 -9.08 -11.12 -8.49
N GLU A 37 -10.06 -11.16 -9.40
CA GLU A 37 -11.06 -10.12 -9.62
C GLU A 37 -12.38 -10.54 -8.95
N PRO A 38 -12.73 -9.98 -7.77
CA PRO A 38 -13.91 -10.41 -7.02
C PRO A 38 -15.23 -9.95 -7.63
N VAL A 39 -15.18 -8.93 -8.49
CA VAL A 39 -16.33 -8.38 -9.22
C VAL A 39 -15.90 -8.01 -10.65
N PRO A 40 -16.83 -7.98 -11.62
CA PRO A 40 -16.55 -7.46 -12.96
C PRO A 40 -16.01 -6.03 -12.92
N ASP A 41 -15.20 -5.69 -13.93
CA ASP A 41 -14.69 -4.33 -14.17
C ASP A 41 -13.90 -3.71 -12.99
N CYS A 42 -13.36 -4.54 -12.08
CA CYS A 42 -12.51 -4.05 -11.01
C CYS A 42 -11.14 -3.57 -11.53
N TRP A 43 -10.56 -2.58 -10.85
CA TRP A 43 -9.21 -2.12 -11.12
C TRP A 43 -8.17 -3.09 -10.55
N ASN A 44 -7.14 -3.34 -11.34
CA ASN A 44 -6.10 -4.32 -11.01
C ASN A 44 -4.70 -3.79 -11.36
N VAL A 45 -3.67 -4.54 -10.97
CA VAL A 45 -2.36 -4.50 -11.64
C VAL A 45 -2.39 -5.52 -12.76
N ARG A 46 -2.05 -5.10 -13.97
CA ARG A 46 -2.24 -5.88 -15.19
C ARG A 46 -0.98 -5.90 -16.05
N PRO A 47 -0.77 -6.94 -16.87
CA PRO A 47 0.19 -6.86 -17.95
C PRO A 47 -0.07 -5.63 -18.82
N ARG A 48 0.99 -4.94 -19.24
CA ARG A 48 0.87 -3.71 -20.03
C ARG A 48 0.04 -3.96 -21.28
N GLY A 49 -0.93 -3.07 -21.53
CA GLY A 49 -1.79 -3.11 -22.71
C GLY A 49 -3.01 -4.02 -22.57
N THR A 50 -3.25 -4.63 -21.40
CA THR A 50 -4.47 -5.43 -21.15
C THR A 50 -5.49 -4.73 -20.28
N GLY A 51 -5.12 -3.62 -19.62
CA GLY A 51 -6.07 -2.80 -18.86
C GLY A 51 -7.04 -2.04 -19.74
N THR A 52 -8.21 -1.74 -19.18
CA THR A 52 -9.26 -0.93 -19.82
C THR A 52 -9.52 0.38 -19.08
N ALA A 53 -8.85 0.61 -17.95
CA ALA A 53 -8.97 1.84 -17.19
C ALA A 53 -8.46 3.06 -17.99
N PRO A 54 -9.02 4.26 -17.76
CA PRO A 54 -8.61 5.49 -18.45
C PRO A 54 -7.12 5.80 -18.32
N VAL A 55 -6.50 5.43 -17.19
CA VAL A 55 -5.07 5.57 -16.95
C VAL A 55 -4.48 4.23 -16.53
N GLN A 56 -3.34 3.89 -17.10
CA GLN A 56 -2.57 2.68 -16.81
C GLN A 56 -1.13 3.10 -16.48
N GLY A 57 -0.86 3.29 -15.19
CA GLY A 57 0.44 3.79 -14.73
C GLY A 57 1.43 2.68 -14.46
N GLY A 58 2.72 2.96 -14.58
CA GLY A 58 3.80 2.08 -14.17
C GLY A 58 4.81 1.86 -15.29
N GLN A 59 6.01 1.48 -14.92
CA GLN A 59 7.10 1.14 -15.83
C GLN A 59 7.21 -0.38 -16.01
N GLY A 60 7.68 -0.82 -17.18
CA GLY A 60 8.00 -2.22 -17.44
C GLY A 60 6.79 -3.05 -17.85
N ALA A 61 6.74 -4.31 -17.42
CA ALA A 61 5.75 -5.27 -17.92
C ALA A 61 4.34 -5.10 -17.34
N MET A 62 4.20 -4.43 -16.19
CA MET A 62 2.94 -4.30 -15.46
C MET A 62 2.51 -2.84 -15.36
N THR A 63 1.20 -2.62 -15.31
CA THR A 63 0.56 -1.32 -15.08
C THR A 63 -0.54 -1.42 -14.04
N ILE A 64 -0.74 -0.38 -13.25
CA ILE A 64 -1.88 -0.22 -12.35
C ILE A 64 -2.97 0.61 -13.01
N ASP A 65 -4.21 0.14 -12.89
CA ASP A 65 -5.40 0.81 -13.41
C ASP A 65 -5.84 1.97 -12.51
N PHE A 66 -6.14 3.15 -13.05
CA PHE A 66 -6.84 4.20 -12.31
C PHE A 66 -7.44 5.24 -13.27
N ALA A 67 -8.04 6.31 -12.73
CA ALA A 67 -8.46 7.46 -13.51
C ALA A 67 -8.28 8.76 -12.73
N MET A 68 -8.15 9.87 -13.46
CA MET A 68 -8.13 11.22 -12.92
C MET A 68 -8.99 12.12 -13.83
N PRO A 69 -10.14 12.67 -13.36
CA PRO A 69 -10.73 12.47 -12.03
C PRO A 69 -11.19 11.03 -11.78
N GLN A 70 -11.35 10.67 -10.50
CA GLN A 70 -11.90 9.37 -10.09
C GLN A 70 -13.35 9.22 -10.58
N PRO A 71 -13.77 8.04 -11.09
CA PRO A 71 -15.16 7.79 -11.45
C PRO A 71 -16.06 7.72 -10.22
N GLU A 72 -17.36 7.96 -10.40
CA GLU A 72 -18.37 7.85 -9.34
C GLU A 72 -19.48 6.86 -9.71
N PRO A 73 -19.63 5.73 -8.98
CA PRO A 73 -18.79 5.29 -7.86
C PRO A 73 -17.37 4.88 -8.33
N PRO A 74 -16.37 4.89 -7.44
CA PRO A 74 -15.07 4.35 -7.79
C PRO A 74 -15.16 2.85 -8.07
N PRO A 75 -14.45 2.35 -9.10
CA PRO A 75 -14.39 0.91 -9.36
C PRO A 75 -13.83 0.16 -8.15
N PHE A 76 -14.36 -1.05 -7.93
CA PHE A 76 -13.79 -1.95 -6.93
C PHE A 76 -12.33 -2.28 -7.32
N THR A 77 -11.47 -2.57 -6.34
CA THR A 77 -10.05 -2.85 -6.60
C THR A 77 -9.67 -4.28 -6.21
N ALA A 78 -8.72 -4.90 -6.90
CA ALA A 78 -8.21 -6.23 -6.57
C ALA A 78 -7.14 -6.17 -5.44
N ILE A 79 -6.69 -7.34 -4.97
CA ILE A 79 -5.57 -7.43 -4.00
C ILE A 79 -4.32 -6.78 -4.59
N ALA A 80 -3.96 -7.11 -5.83
CA ALA A 80 -2.78 -6.53 -6.47
C ALA A 80 -2.84 -5.01 -6.60
N TRP A 81 -4.02 -4.47 -6.90
CA TRP A 81 -4.22 -3.01 -6.94
C TRP A 81 -4.00 -2.37 -5.57
N ARG A 82 -4.62 -2.93 -4.51
CA ARG A 82 -4.49 -2.39 -3.15
C ARG A 82 -3.06 -2.45 -2.64
N LEU A 83 -2.36 -3.56 -2.89
CA LEU A 83 -0.94 -3.66 -2.58
C LEU A 83 -0.14 -2.64 -3.40
N GLY A 84 -0.41 -2.50 -4.70
CA GLY A 84 0.24 -1.46 -5.53
C GLY A 84 0.01 -0.04 -5.02
N HIS A 85 -1.20 0.28 -4.54
CA HIS A 85 -1.50 1.57 -3.92
C HIS A 85 -0.73 1.78 -2.60
N VAL A 86 -0.73 0.78 -1.71
CA VAL A 86 0.02 0.86 -0.44
C VAL A 86 1.52 1.00 -0.69
N ILE A 87 2.08 0.17 -1.58
CA ILE A 87 3.50 0.19 -1.90
C ILE A 87 3.90 1.53 -2.50
N VAL A 88 3.14 2.02 -3.50
CA VAL A 88 3.56 3.19 -4.27
C VAL A 88 2.98 4.48 -3.71
N GLY A 89 1.65 4.59 -3.71
CA GLY A 89 0.92 5.79 -3.34
C GLY A 89 1.01 6.15 -1.87
N VAL A 90 1.16 5.17 -0.98
CA VAL A 90 1.30 5.40 0.46
C VAL A 90 2.76 5.47 0.86
N LEU A 91 3.56 4.44 0.56
CA LEU A 91 4.93 4.32 1.09
C LEU A 91 5.99 4.93 0.16
N ALA A 92 6.13 4.45 -1.08
CA ALA A 92 7.28 4.79 -1.92
C ALA A 92 7.37 6.28 -2.24
N VAL A 93 6.26 6.93 -2.57
CA VAL A 93 6.25 8.39 -2.82
C VAL A 93 6.62 9.19 -1.57
N ARG A 94 6.25 8.71 -0.38
CA ARG A 94 6.60 9.36 0.91
C ARG A 94 8.04 9.09 1.31
N ASN A 95 8.52 7.88 1.11
CA ASN A 95 9.94 7.53 1.28
C ASN A 95 10.83 8.38 0.37
N ALA A 96 10.39 8.64 -0.87
CA ALA A 96 11.11 9.50 -1.80
C ALA A 96 11.11 10.97 -1.37
N ALA A 97 9.97 11.47 -0.90
CA ALA A 97 9.82 12.85 -0.47
C ALA A 97 10.57 13.16 0.85
N HIS A 98 10.61 12.20 1.78
CA HIS A 98 11.00 12.49 3.18
C HIS A 98 12.22 11.72 3.68
N PHE A 99 12.54 10.56 3.09
CA PHE A 99 13.52 9.62 3.66
C PHE A 99 14.57 9.12 2.66
N GLY A 100 14.82 9.88 1.59
CA GLY A 100 15.99 9.70 0.73
C GLY A 100 15.93 8.53 -0.24
N ARG A 101 14.76 7.92 -0.44
CA ARG A 101 14.53 6.99 -1.55
C ARG A 101 14.65 7.72 -2.88
N ALA A 102 15.10 7.02 -3.93
CA ALA A 102 15.07 7.56 -5.29
C ALA A 102 13.64 8.06 -5.66
N PRO A 103 13.51 9.17 -6.41
CA PRO A 103 12.21 9.67 -6.85
C PRO A 103 11.38 8.60 -7.56
N THR A 104 10.09 8.52 -7.24
CA THR A 104 9.12 7.69 -7.95
C THR A 104 7.73 8.26 -7.86
N ASP A 105 6.87 7.79 -8.73
CA ASP A 105 5.43 7.96 -8.69
C ASP A 105 4.73 6.72 -9.27
N TYR A 106 3.41 6.82 -9.49
CA TYR A 106 2.61 5.78 -10.13
C TYR A 106 3.06 5.44 -11.57
N GLN A 107 3.67 6.38 -12.29
CA GLN A 107 4.08 6.19 -13.67
C GLN A 107 5.47 5.54 -13.77
N SER A 108 6.39 5.92 -12.90
CA SER A 108 7.77 5.42 -12.93
C SER A 108 7.98 4.13 -12.15
N PHE A 109 7.05 3.74 -11.25
CA PHE A 109 7.23 2.54 -10.43
C PHE A 109 7.05 1.25 -11.25
N ALA A 110 7.91 0.26 -11.01
CA ALA A 110 7.81 -1.05 -11.64
C ALA A 110 6.92 -1.98 -10.81
N TYR A 111 5.64 -2.09 -11.15
CA TYR A 111 4.69 -2.95 -10.44
C TYR A 111 5.05 -4.43 -10.56
N ALA A 112 4.86 -5.17 -9.46
CA ALA A 112 5.22 -6.56 -9.37
C ALA A 112 4.35 -7.47 -10.28
N PRO A 113 4.97 -8.36 -11.08
CA PRO A 113 4.27 -9.34 -11.90
C PRO A 113 3.80 -10.58 -11.11
N THR A 114 4.18 -10.71 -9.84
CA THR A 114 3.83 -11.83 -8.97
C THR A 114 3.52 -11.36 -7.56
N ALA A 115 2.74 -12.14 -6.81
CA ALA A 115 2.43 -11.91 -5.41
C ALA A 115 3.70 -11.84 -4.56
N ALA A 116 4.64 -12.77 -4.79
CA ALA A 116 5.91 -12.81 -4.06
C ALA A 116 6.74 -11.53 -4.28
N ALA A 117 6.81 -11.02 -5.52
CA ALA A 117 7.50 -9.78 -5.81
C ALA A 117 6.80 -8.56 -5.17
N ALA A 118 5.45 -8.55 -5.15
CA ALA A 118 4.68 -7.48 -4.52
C ALA A 118 4.91 -7.45 -3.00
N LEU A 119 4.94 -8.60 -2.34
CA LEU A 119 5.23 -8.70 -0.91
C LEU A 119 6.67 -8.28 -0.59
N ALA A 120 7.63 -8.62 -1.45
CA ALA A 120 9.01 -8.13 -1.29
C ALA A 120 9.11 -6.60 -1.42
N GLN A 121 8.38 -6.00 -2.36
CA GLN A 121 8.28 -4.54 -2.50
C GLN A 121 7.61 -3.91 -1.28
N LEU A 122 6.52 -4.50 -0.78
CA LEU A 122 5.84 -4.05 0.43
C LEU A 122 6.78 -4.08 1.65
N ASP A 123 7.47 -5.20 1.87
CA ASP A 123 8.41 -5.36 2.99
C ASP A 123 9.53 -4.30 2.92
N ALA A 124 10.08 -4.05 1.73
CA ALA A 124 11.14 -3.05 1.53
C ALA A 124 10.66 -1.61 1.78
N GLU A 125 9.52 -1.21 1.21
CA GLU A 125 9.00 0.16 1.37
C GLU A 125 8.48 0.40 2.79
N TYR A 126 7.92 -0.63 3.44
CA TYR A 126 7.53 -0.56 4.86
C TYR A 126 8.75 -0.37 5.76
N ALA A 127 9.81 -1.17 5.55
CA ALA A 127 11.04 -1.06 6.34
C ALA A 127 11.71 0.32 6.17
N ALA A 128 11.73 0.85 4.94
CA ALA A 128 12.27 2.18 4.66
C ALA A 128 11.46 3.29 5.36
N TRP A 129 10.13 3.23 5.28
CA TRP A 129 9.25 4.20 5.95
C TRP A 129 9.42 4.15 7.45
N ARG A 130 9.38 2.94 8.03
CA ARG A 130 9.59 2.72 9.45
C ARG A 130 10.94 3.31 9.87
N SER A 131 12.04 2.91 9.24
CA SER A 131 13.38 3.43 9.57
C SER A 131 13.46 4.96 9.49
N GLY A 132 12.81 5.57 8.49
CA GLY A 132 12.69 7.02 8.38
C GLY A 132 11.99 7.66 9.58
N VAL A 133 10.82 7.14 9.97
CA VAL A 133 10.08 7.62 11.15
C VAL A 133 10.86 7.39 12.46
N GLU A 134 11.63 6.30 12.54
CA GLU A 134 12.49 6.00 13.69
C GLU A 134 13.65 6.99 13.84
N SER A 135 14.11 7.56 12.73
CA SER A 135 15.19 8.55 12.72
C SER A 135 14.77 9.95 13.18
N LEU A 136 13.46 10.21 13.25
CA LEU A 136 12.93 11.51 13.67
C LEU A 136 13.00 11.64 15.20
N ASP A 137 13.56 12.75 15.66
CA ASP A 137 13.38 13.23 17.02
C ASP A 137 12.11 14.10 17.13
N GLU A 138 11.87 14.68 18.31
CA GLU A 138 10.70 15.52 18.55
C GLU A 138 10.65 16.75 17.66
N THR A 139 11.81 17.37 17.39
CA THR A 139 11.91 18.50 16.47
C THR A 139 11.54 18.08 15.05
N GLY A 140 12.01 16.91 14.63
CA GLY A 140 11.69 16.29 13.35
C GLY A 140 10.22 15.89 13.20
N LEU A 141 9.55 15.51 14.29
CA LEU A 141 8.11 15.23 14.31
C LEU A 141 7.26 16.51 14.33
N ALA A 142 7.76 17.58 14.96
CA ALA A 142 7.04 18.85 15.10
C ALA A 142 7.19 19.80 13.90
N ARG A 143 8.27 19.68 13.11
CA ARG A 143 8.45 20.51 11.91
C ARG A 143 7.33 20.29 10.89
N PRO A 144 7.03 21.28 10.04
CA PRO A 144 6.18 21.10 8.87
C PRO A 144 6.66 19.93 8.00
N CYS A 145 5.71 19.14 7.46
CA CYS A 145 6.01 18.01 6.57
C CYS A 145 6.54 18.50 5.20
N GLY A 146 6.18 19.72 4.78
CA GLY A 146 6.79 20.41 3.65
C GLY A 146 6.03 20.27 2.33
N PRO A 147 6.52 20.95 1.27
CA PRO A 147 5.76 21.20 0.04
C PRO A 147 5.37 19.94 -0.74
N ALA A 148 6.03 18.80 -0.49
CA ALA A 148 5.70 17.52 -1.11
C ALA A 148 4.27 17.04 -0.77
N GLU A 149 3.70 17.46 0.36
CA GLU A 149 2.33 17.13 0.75
C GLU A 149 1.29 18.18 0.29
N GLY A 150 1.68 19.09 -0.61
CA GLY A 150 0.79 20.05 -1.26
C GLY A 150 0.02 20.94 -0.26
N PRO A 151 -1.33 20.91 -0.26
CA PRO A 151 -2.14 21.76 0.64
C PRO A 151 -1.93 21.45 2.13
N TYR A 152 -1.27 20.33 2.46
CA TYR A 152 -0.99 19.91 3.83
C TYR A 152 0.43 20.27 4.28
N ALA A 153 1.21 21.01 3.47
CA ALA A 153 2.64 21.26 3.70
C ALA A 153 2.98 21.85 5.07
N ASP A 154 2.08 22.67 5.62
CA ASP A 154 2.28 23.34 6.92
C ASP A 154 1.90 22.45 8.13
N LEU A 155 1.30 21.27 7.89
CA LEU A 155 0.98 20.32 8.97
C LEU A 155 2.27 19.69 9.53
N PRO A 156 2.30 19.33 10.83
CA PRO A 156 3.46 18.67 11.41
C PRO A 156 3.76 17.31 10.75
N MET A 157 5.04 16.91 10.71
CA MET A 157 5.44 15.58 10.26
C MET A 157 4.71 14.46 11.01
N ALA A 158 4.44 14.62 12.31
CA ALA A 158 3.61 13.69 13.07
C ALA A 158 2.19 13.49 12.49
N ALA A 159 1.59 14.54 11.90
CA ALA A 159 0.28 14.43 11.27
C ALA A 159 0.35 13.61 9.97
N LEU A 160 1.44 13.75 9.19
CA LEU A 160 1.71 12.89 8.04
C LEU A 160 1.90 11.43 8.48
N VAL A 161 2.69 11.18 9.53
CA VAL A 161 2.89 9.82 10.06
C VAL A 161 1.57 9.17 10.47
N LEU A 162 0.71 9.91 11.19
CA LEU A 162 -0.63 9.43 11.56
C LEU A 162 -1.52 9.17 10.33
N HIS A 163 -1.40 9.98 9.28
CA HIS A 163 -2.10 9.73 8.03
C HIS A 163 -1.65 8.42 7.39
N ILE A 164 -0.34 8.22 7.24
CA ILE A 164 0.21 6.99 6.65
C ILE A 164 -0.17 5.75 7.47
N ASN A 165 -0.17 5.84 8.80
CA ASN A 165 -0.66 4.75 9.64
C ASN A 165 -2.13 4.39 9.32
N ARG A 166 -3.00 5.38 9.14
CA ARG A 166 -4.42 5.15 8.79
C ARG A 166 -4.55 4.50 7.41
N GLU A 167 -3.80 4.97 6.42
CA GLU A 167 -3.81 4.39 5.06
C GLU A 167 -3.36 2.93 5.09
N LEU A 168 -2.27 2.62 5.82
CA LEU A 168 -1.78 1.26 5.98
C LEU A 168 -2.80 0.36 6.66
N ILE A 169 -3.35 0.80 7.81
CA ILE A 169 -4.34 0.02 8.55
C ILE A 169 -5.58 -0.24 7.69
N HIS A 170 -6.07 0.79 7.00
CA HIS A 170 -7.26 0.70 6.17
C HIS A 170 -7.06 -0.28 5.02
N HIS A 171 -6.07 -0.07 4.17
CA HIS A 171 -5.91 -0.86 2.95
C HIS A 171 -5.36 -2.26 3.19
N LEU A 172 -4.49 -2.45 4.19
CA LEU A 172 -4.02 -3.80 4.53
C LEU A 172 -5.14 -4.64 5.16
N ALA A 173 -6.06 -4.03 5.92
CA ALA A 173 -7.25 -4.73 6.40
C ALA A 173 -8.16 -5.17 5.24
N GLU A 174 -8.34 -4.33 4.21
CA GLU A 174 -9.10 -4.71 3.00
C GLU A 174 -8.42 -5.85 2.22
N VAL A 175 -7.09 -5.82 2.08
CA VAL A 175 -6.32 -6.92 1.47
C VAL A 175 -6.54 -8.22 2.24
N CYS A 176 -6.45 -8.17 3.57
CA CYS A 176 -6.70 -9.33 4.43
C CYS A 176 -8.14 -9.86 4.29
N LEU A 177 -9.13 -8.97 4.23
CA LEU A 177 -10.53 -9.34 4.02
C LEU A 177 -10.76 -10.02 2.66
N LEU A 178 -10.18 -9.46 1.58
CA LEU A 178 -10.27 -10.06 0.25
C LEU A 178 -9.60 -11.43 0.19
N ARG A 179 -8.45 -11.58 0.85
CA ARG A 179 -7.78 -12.87 0.93
C ARG A 179 -8.64 -13.90 1.66
N ASP A 180 -9.25 -13.53 2.79
CA ASP A 180 -10.18 -14.42 3.50
C ASP A 180 -11.34 -14.82 2.58
N LEU A 181 -11.92 -13.86 1.86
CA LEU A 181 -13.02 -14.11 0.93
C LEU A 181 -12.61 -15.10 -0.17
N TYR A 182 -11.44 -14.90 -0.79
CA TYR A 182 -10.91 -15.84 -1.80
C TYR A 182 -10.78 -17.25 -1.22
N LEU A 183 -10.14 -17.39 -0.06
CA LEU A 183 -9.91 -18.68 0.57
C LEU A 183 -11.21 -19.41 0.90
N HIS A 184 -12.28 -18.70 1.29
CA HIS A 184 -13.55 -19.33 1.63
C HIS A 184 -14.42 -19.65 0.41
N THR A 185 -14.26 -18.92 -0.69
CA THR A 185 -15.03 -19.12 -1.92
C THR A 185 -14.36 -20.09 -2.91
N HIS A 186 -13.03 -20.19 -2.90
CA HIS A 186 -12.26 -21.00 -3.85
C HIS A 186 -11.71 -22.31 -3.25
N ARG A 187 -11.80 -22.51 -1.92
CA ARG A 187 -11.53 -23.82 -1.31
C ARG A 187 -12.66 -24.83 -1.53
N GLN A 188 -13.90 -24.38 -1.70
CA GLN A 188 -15.05 -25.26 -1.95
C GLN A 188 -14.97 -25.91 -3.34
N THR A 189 -14.60 -25.14 -4.37
CA THR A 189 -14.41 -25.64 -5.74
C THR A 189 -13.28 -26.66 -5.88
N ARG A 190 -12.21 -26.57 -5.07
CA ARG A 190 -11.13 -27.59 -5.05
C ARG A 190 -11.53 -28.91 -4.37
N ARG A 191 -12.50 -28.90 -3.45
CA ARG A 191 -12.97 -30.13 -2.78
C ARG A 191 -14.05 -30.87 -3.58
N GLU A 192 -14.79 -30.18 -4.43
CA GLU A 192 -15.79 -30.81 -5.32
C GLU A 192 -15.16 -31.43 -6.59
N ALA A 193 -13.92 -31.05 -6.92
CA ALA A 193 -13.16 -31.57 -8.05
C ALA A 193 -12.16 -32.69 -7.71
N SER A 194 -12.15 -33.20 -6.47
CA SER A 194 -11.37 -34.37 -6.01
C SER A 194 -12.29 -35.47 -5.51
#